data_AF-A0AAU7W0M1-F1
#
_entry.id   AF-A0AAU7W0M1-F1
#
_cell.length_a   1.000
_cell.length_b   1.000
_cell.length_c   1.000
_cell.angle_alpha   90.00
_cell.angle_beta   90.00
_cell.angle_gamma   90.00
#
_symmetry.space_group_name_H-M   'P 1'
#
loop_
_entity.id
_entity.type
_entity.pdbx_description
1 polymer ?
#
loop_
_entity_poly.entity_id
_entity_poly.type
_entity_poly.pdbx_seq_one_letter_code
_entity_poly.pdbx_strand_id
1 'polypeptide(L)'
;MIPRPLRPDLETAEARYDAVLHELHAYARFVDEHGDENGSAYESMSARIRQRTGTDTSSFNLAEWWEGEGAEVLAFRLSLPAPPTVSLGSDDIRAIVHWLKTPRLPRSGSFAEEFELYLDDYYYELLRKNCSRYDHRVLFGSRLSPDGTRTEMTVEEAVEWLLASRKP
;
A
#
# COMPACT_ATOMS: atom_id res chain seq x y z
N MET A 1 -3.39 18.82 -6.22
CA MET A 1 -3.15 17.67 -7.12
C MET A 1 -1.80 17.06 -6.73
N ILE A 2 -1.69 15.74 -6.63
CA ILE A 2 -0.40 15.08 -6.28
C ILE A 2 0.56 15.22 -7.48
N PRO A 3 1.83 15.66 -7.27
CA PRO A 3 2.83 15.73 -8.33
C PRO A 3 3.11 14.38 -8.98
N ARG A 4 3.37 14.35 -10.30
CA ARG A 4 3.62 13.10 -11.05
C ARG A 4 4.69 12.18 -10.43
N PRO A 5 5.85 12.68 -9.94
CA PRO A 5 6.87 11.81 -9.33
C PRO A 5 6.43 11.11 -8.04
N LEU A 6 5.36 11.59 -7.40
CA LEU A 6 4.81 11.03 -6.17
C LEU A 6 3.63 10.11 -6.43
N ARG A 7 3.14 10.02 -7.68
CA ARG A 7 2.03 9.13 -8.03
C ARG A 7 2.52 7.69 -8.17
N PRO A 8 1.66 6.70 -7.88
CA PRO A 8 1.95 5.30 -8.13
C PRO A 8 2.20 5.05 -9.63
N ASP A 9 3.16 4.19 -9.93
CA ASP A 9 3.44 3.73 -11.30
C ASP A 9 2.52 2.56 -11.66
N LEU A 10 1.30 2.92 -12.06
CA LEU A 10 0.26 1.95 -12.41
C LEU A 10 0.54 1.24 -13.73
N GLU A 11 1.28 1.85 -14.66
CA GLU A 11 1.65 1.22 -15.93
C GLU A 11 2.57 0.03 -15.69
N THR A 12 3.58 0.20 -14.83
CA THR A 12 4.45 -0.89 -14.42
C THR A 12 3.70 -1.95 -13.62
N ALA A 13 2.75 -1.56 -12.77
CA ALA A 13 1.94 -2.51 -12.01
C ALA A 13 1.06 -3.37 -12.92
N GLU A 14 0.35 -2.75 -13.87
CA GLU A 14 -0.50 -3.43 -14.85
C GLU A 14 0.30 -4.42 -15.70
N ALA A 15 1.50 -4.02 -16.16
CA ALA A 15 2.37 -4.89 -16.96
C ALA A 15 2.89 -6.13 -16.21
N ARG A 16 2.90 -6.12 -14.86
CA ARG A 16 3.38 -7.23 -14.01
C ARG A 16 2.24 -8.08 -13.45
N TYR A 17 1.04 -7.50 -13.38
CA TYR A 17 -0.10 -8.02 -12.63
C TYR A 17 -0.44 -9.48 -12.95
N ASP A 18 -0.71 -9.78 -14.22
CA ASP A 18 -1.12 -11.12 -14.65
C ASP A 18 -0.08 -12.19 -14.31
N ALA A 19 1.20 -11.86 -14.44
CA ALA A 19 2.28 -12.77 -14.13
C ALA A 19 2.37 -13.05 -12.62
N VAL A 20 2.17 -12.04 -11.78
CA VAL A 20 2.16 -12.22 -10.32
C VAL A 20 0.93 -13.01 -9.89
N LEU A 21 -0.26 -12.68 -10.42
CA LEU A 21 -1.50 -13.39 -10.12
C LEU A 21 -1.41 -14.87 -10.51
N HIS A 22 -0.79 -15.15 -11.66
CA HIS A 22 -0.52 -16.52 -12.09
C HIS A 22 0.35 -17.30 -11.09
N GLU A 23 1.42 -16.69 -10.57
CA GLU A 23 2.30 -17.34 -9.59
C GLU A 23 1.57 -17.66 -8.28
N LEU A 24 0.70 -16.76 -7.80
CA LEU A 24 -0.12 -16.97 -6.60
C LEU A 24 -1.09 -18.15 -6.79
N HIS A 25 -1.81 -18.18 -7.92
CA HIS A 25 -2.74 -19.28 -8.21
C HIS A 25 -2.04 -20.62 -8.48
N ALA A 26 -0.87 -20.59 -9.13
CA ALA A 26 -0.07 -21.79 -9.36
C ALA A 26 0.40 -22.40 -8.04
N TYR A 27 0.83 -21.56 -7.09
CA TYR A 27 1.17 -22.01 -5.74
C TYR A 27 -0.03 -22.58 -4.99
N ALA A 28 -1.17 -21.88 -4.99
CA ALA A 28 -2.38 -22.35 -4.32
C ALA A 28 -2.82 -23.73 -4.84
N ARG A 29 -2.86 -23.91 -6.16
CA ARG A 29 -3.16 -25.21 -6.78
C ARG A 29 -2.16 -26.29 -6.39
N PHE A 30 -0.87 -25.95 -6.37
CA PHE A 30 0.17 -26.90 -5.98
C PHE A 30 -0.03 -27.38 -4.54
N VAL A 31 -0.31 -26.47 -3.61
CA VAL A 31 -0.56 -26.79 -2.20
C VAL A 31 -1.82 -27.64 -2.03
N ASP A 32 -2.90 -27.33 -2.75
CA ASP A 32 -4.13 -28.13 -2.72
C ASP A 32 -3.90 -29.58 -3.18
N GLU A 33 -3.03 -29.77 -4.18
CA GLU A 33 -2.76 -31.09 -4.77
C GLU A 33 -1.69 -31.89 -4.01
N HIS A 34 -0.66 -31.23 -3.47
CA HIS A 34 0.57 -31.88 -2.99
C HIS A 34 0.95 -31.51 -1.54
N GLY A 35 0.35 -30.45 -0.98
CA GLY A 35 0.83 -29.81 0.25
C GLY A 35 2.16 -29.07 0.05
N ASP A 36 2.60 -28.36 1.11
CA ASP A 36 3.92 -27.71 1.17
C ASP A 36 4.46 -27.68 2.61
N GLU A 37 4.53 -28.86 3.25
CA GLU A 37 4.90 -29.01 4.66
C GLU A 37 6.27 -28.41 5.03
N ASN A 38 7.18 -28.32 4.04
CA ASN A 38 8.52 -27.78 4.22
C ASN A 38 8.68 -26.33 3.72
N GLY A 39 7.62 -25.71 3.18
CA GLY A 39 7.62 -24.34 2.66
C GLY A 39 8.45 -24.13 1.39
N SER A 40 8.88 -25.20 0.71
CA SER A 40 9.76 -25.09 -0.46
C SER A 40 9.05 -24.50 -1.69
N ALA A 41 7.76 -24.80 -1.86
CA ALA A 41 6.97 -24.22 -2.94
C ALA A 41 6.69 -22.73 -2.65
N TYR A 42 6.42 -22.39 -1.40
CA TYR A 42 6.25 -21.02 -0.93
C TYR A 42 7.50 -20.18 -1.23
N GLU A 43 8.67 -20.63 -0.80
CA GLU A 43 9.94 -19.90 -1.02
C GLU A 43 10.24 -19.75 -2.51
N SER A 44 9.97 -20.78 -3.31
CA SER A 44 10.16 -20.75 -4.76
C SER A 44 9.23 -19.73 -5.44
N MET A 45 7.94 -19.69 -5.08
CA MET A 45 7.00 -18.68 -5.56
C MET A 45 7.45 -17.27 -5.14
N SER A 46 7.76 -17.10 -3.86
CA SER A 46 8.21 -15.84 -3.27
C SER A 46 9.45 -15.29 -4.00
N ALA A 47 10.42 -16.15 -4.30
CA ALA A 47 11.62 -15.78 -5.06
C ALA A 47 11.30 -15.36 -6.51
N ARG A 48 10.38 -16.05 -7.20
CA ARG A 48 9.95 -15.67 -8.56
C ARG A 48 9.22 -14.32 -8.56
N ILE A 49 8.35 -14.07 -7.59
CA ILE A 49 7.68 -12.77 -7.45
C ILE A 49 8.71 -11.67 -7.21
N ARG A 50 9.61 -11.84 -6.23
CA ARG A 50 10.70 -10.88 -5.94
C ARG A 50 11.55 -10.59 -7.18
N GLN A 51 11.91 -11.62 -7.95
CA GLN A 51 12.71 -11.45 -9.17
C GLN A 51 11.98 -10.60 -10.22
N ARG A 52 10.65 -10.74 -10.33
CA ARG A 52 9.84 -10.01 -11.32
C ARG A 52 9.56 -8.57 -10.91
N THR A 53 9.29 -8.34 -9.64
CA THR A 53 8.76 -7.04 -9.17
C THR A 53 9.82 -6.18 -8.49
N GLY A 54 10.88 -6.79 -7.95
CA GLY A 54 11.81 -6.15 -7.03
C GLY A 54 11.23 -5.85 -5.66
N THR A 55 9.98 -6.27 -5.40
CA THR A 55 9.27 -6.04 -4.14
C THR A 55 9.68 -7.09 -3.13
N ASP A 56 10.01 -6.66 -1.91
CA ASP A 56 10.18 -7.62 -0.81
C ASP A 56 8.83 -8.20 -0.40
N THR A 57 8.71 -9.51 -0.48
CA THR A 57 7.52 -10.28 -0.12
C THR A 57 7.41 -10.59 1.37
N SER A 58 8.44 -10.29 2.18
CA SER A 58 8.47 -10.68 3.60
C SER A 58 7.34 -10.07 4.45
N SER A 59 6.81 -8.91 4.03
CA SER A 59 5.70 -8.22 4.69
C SER A 59 4.32 -8.71 4.27
N PHE A 60 4.24 -9.67 3.34
CA PHE A 60 2.98 -10.18 2.79
C PHE A 60 2.74 -11.61 3.24
N ASN A 61 1.48 -11.92 3.60
CA ASN A 61 1.04 -13.30 3.74
C ASN A 61 0.70 -13.84 2.35
N LEU A 62 1.67 -14.45 1.66
CA LEU A 62 1.44 -15.04 0.34
C LEU A 62 0.72 -16.40 0.41
N ALA A 63 0.62 -16.99 1.60
CA ALA A 63 0.04 -18.30 1.79
C ALA A 63 -1.47 -18.21 2.00
N GLU A 64 -1.95 -17.27 2.82
CA GLU A 64 -3.35 -17.19 3.27
C GLU A 64 -4.04 -15.93 2.75
N TRP A 65 -3.80 -15.60 1.47
CA TRP A 65 -4.40 -14.42 0.84
C TRP A 65 -5.94 -14.45 0.82
N TRP A 66 -6.55 -15.63 0.96
CA TRP A 66 -7.99 -15.80 1.09
C TRP A 66 -8.56 -15.24 2.40
N GLU A 67 -7.74 -15.05 3.45
CA GLU A 67 -8.16 -14.39 4.70
C GLU A 67 -8.14 -12.86 4.59
N GLY A 68 -7.46 -12.34 3.55
CA GLY A 68 -7.39 -10.93 3.23
C GLY A 68 -8.39 -10.52 2.16
N GLU A 69 -7.89 -9.81 1.16
CA GLU A 69 -8.69 -9.19 0.10
C GLU A 69 -8.65 -9.97 -1.23
N GLY A 70 -8.16 -11.21 -1.20
CA GLY A 70 -8.05 -12.08 -2.37
C GLY A 70 -6.71 -12.00 -3.09
N ALA A 71 -6.52 -12.91 -4.05
CA ALA A 71 -5.28 -13.03 -4.82
C ALA A 71 -5.08 -11.84 -5.75
N GLU A 72 -6.17 -11.27 -6.25
CA GLU A 72 -6.20 -10.12 -7.16
C GLU A 72 -5.60 -8.88 -6.50
N VAL A 73 -6.05 -8.55 -5.28
CA VAL A 73 -5.52 -7.39 -4.54
C VAL A 73 -4.07 -7.64 -4.12
N LEU A 74 -3.73 -8.86 -3.69
CA LEU A 74 -2.35 -9.20 -3.37
C LEU A 74 -1.42 -9.08 -4.59
N ALA A 75 -1.85 -9.59 -5.75
CA ALA A 75 -1.09 -9.48 -7.00
C ALA A 75 -0.86 -8.02 -7.40
N PHE A 76 -1.88 -7.17 -7.25
CA PHE A 76 -1.75 -5.73 -7.47
C PHE A 76 -0.70 -5.12 -6.54
N ARG A 77 -0.82 -5.32 -5.23
CA ARG A 77 0.13 -4.77 -4.23
C ARG A 77 1.57 -5.20 -4.49
N LEU A 78 1.78 -6.46 -4.86
CA LEU A 78 3.11 -7.01 -5.17
C LEU A 78 3.67 -6.45 -6.49
N SER A 79 2.81 -6.15 -7.46
CA SER A 79 3.18 -5.62 -8.77
C SER A 79 3.52 -4.13 -8.73
N LEU A 80 2.91 -3.39 -7.79
CA LEU A 80 3.08 -1.95 -7.65
C LEU A 80 4.50 -1.59 -7.16
N PRO A 81 5.25 -0.77 -7.91
CA PRO A 81 6.56 -0.30 -7.45
C PRO A 81 6.47 0.47 -6.13
N ALA A 82 7.47 0.28 -5.28
CA ALA A 82 7.53 0.96 -4.00
C ALA A 82 7.65 2.49 -4.16
N PRO A 83 7.05 3.29 -3.25
CA PRO A 83 7.14 4.74 -3.33
C PRO A 83 8.60 5.22 -3.19
N PRO A 84 8.96 6.34 -3.87
CA PRO A 84 10.33 6.85 -3.88
C PRO A 84 10.74 7.46 -2.54
N THR A 85 12.05 7.50 -2.29
CA THR A 85 12.65 8.26 -1.19
C THR A 85 13.00 9.67 -1.67
N VAL A 86 12.29 10.67 -1.17
CA VAL A 86 12.34 12.06 -1.62
C VAL A 86 12.03 13.01 -0.46
N SER A 87 12.48 14.27 -0.56
CA SER A 87 12.02 15.31 0.36
C SER A 87 10.61 15.75 -0.03
N LEU A 88 9.68 15.76 0.94
CA LEU A 88 8.31 16.20 0.73
C LEU A 88 8.12 17.61 1.29
N GLY A 89 7.62 18.51 0.45
CA GLY A 89 7.19 19.85 0.87
C GLY A 89 5.81 19.83 1.54
N SER A 90 5.43 20.96 2.12
CA SER A 90 4.09 21.14 2.72
C SER A 90 2.95 20.89 1.73
N ASP A 91 3.11 21.33 0.49
CA ASP A 91 2.11 21.15 -0.57
C ASP A 91 1.99 19.68 -1.02
N ASP A 92 3.10 18.95 -1.07
CA ASP A 92 3.12 17.52 -1.39
C ASP A 92 2.37 16.74 -0.30
N ILE A 93 2.73 16.97 0.96
CA ILE A 93 2.10 16.34 2.12
C ILE A 93 0.61 16.67 2.15
N ARG A 94 0.23 17.94 1.92
CA ARG A 94 -1.17 18.37 1.89
C ARG A 94 -1.95 17.62 0.81
N ALA A 95 -1.40 17.50 -0.40
CA ALA A 95 -2.06 16.79 -1.49
C ALA A 95 -2.23 15.28 -1.18
N ILE A 96 -1.22 14.65 -0.58
CA ILE A 96 -1.27 13.23 -0.20
C ILE A 96 -2.26 12.99 0.94
N VAL A 97 -2.21 13.77 2.02
CA VAL A 97 -3.11 13.63 3.17
C VAL A 97 -4.55 13.93 2.76
N HIS A 98 -4.77 14.96 1.94
CA HIS A 98 -6.09 15.23 1.39
C HIS A 98 -6.60 14.05 0.56
N TRP A 99 -5.75 13.44 -0.27
CA TRP A 99 -6.10 12.23 -1.00
C TRP A 99 -6.50 11.11 -0.05
N LEU A 100 -5.68 10.81 0.97
CA LEU A 100 -5.94 9.73 1.95
C LEU A 100 -7.23 9.93 2.77
N LYS A 101 -7.59 11.17 3.07
CA LYS A 101 -8.81 11.50 3.84
C LYS A 101 -10.06 11.66 2.98
N THR A 102 -9.91 11.69 1.66
CA THR A 102 -11.06 11.78 0.75
C THR A 102 -11.66 10.39 0.53
N PRO A 103 -12.93 10.16 0.91
CA PRO A 103 -13.59 8.89 0.66
C PRO A 103 -13.63 8.59 -0.83
N ARG A 104 -13.41 7.32 -1.19
CA ARG A 104 -13.50 6.82 -2.56
C ARG A 104 -14.53 5.73 -2.63
N LEU A 105 -15.20 5.65 -3.76
CA LEU A 105 -16.12 4.57 -4.08
C LEU A 105 -15.43 3.61 -5.05
N PRO A 106 -15.72 2.30 -4.97
CA PRO A 106 -15.25 1.35 -5.96
C PRO A 106 -15.70 1.78 -7.36
N ARG A 107 -14.80 1.67 -8.33
CA ARG A 107 -15.09 1.93 -9.73
C ARG A 107 -14.67 0.71 -10.54
N SER A 108 -15.42 0.44 -11.60
CA SER A 108 -15.07 -0.60 -12.57
C SER A 108 -14.71 0.05 -13.90
N GLY A 109 -13.78 -0.55 -14.62
CA GLY A 109 -13.30 -0.02 -15.88
C GLY A 109 -11.84 -0.34 -16.08
N SER A 110 -11.01 0.69 -16.11
CA SER A 110 -9.56 0.54 -16.26
C SER A 110 -8.91 -0.09 -15.03
N PHE A 111 -7.71 -0.65 -15.20
CA PHE A 111 -6.87 -1.16 -14.10
C PHE A 111 -6.70 -0.13 -12.98
N ALA A 112 -6.51 1.14 -13.34
CA ALA A 112 -6.39 2.23 -12.38
C ALA A 112 -7.66 2.48 -11.56
N GLU A 113 -8.84 2.28 -12.15
CA GLU A 113 -10.13 2.47 -11.48
C GLU A 113 -10.46 1.30 -10.55
N GLU A 114 -10.14 0.08 -10.99
CA GLU A 114 -10.34 -1.15 -10.23
C GLU A 114 -9.53 -1.14 -8.92
N PHE A 115 -8.25 -0.72 -8.99
CA PHE A 115 -7.36 -0.77 -7.83
C PHE A 115 -7.21 0.55 -7.06
N GLU A 116 -7.97 1.59 -7.39
CA GLU A 116 -7.81 2.93 -6.78
C GLU A 116 -7.92 2.91 -5.26
N LEU A 117 -8.81 2.07 -4.72
CA LEU A 117 -9.06 1.98 -3.27
C LEU A 117 -7.85 1.45 -2.49
N TYR A 118 -6.99 0.65 -3.13
CA TYR A 118 -5.83 0.02 -2.51
C TYR A 118 -4.54 0.85 -2.65
N LEU A 119 -4.64 2.08 -3.17
CA LEU A 119 -3.51 3.00 -3.30
C LEU A 119 -3.20 3.76 -2.01
N ASP A 120 -4.05 3.64 -1.00
CA ASP A 120 -3.81 4.20 0.33
C ASP A 120 -2.53 3.65 0.96
N ASP A 121 -2.29 2.34 0.88
CA ASP A 121 -1.06 1.68 1.32
C ASP A 121 0.19 2.32 0.69
N TYR A 122 0.15 2.61 -0.62
CA TYR A 122 1.25 3.29 -1.31
C TYR A 122 1.53 4.67 -0.72
N TYR A 123 0.48 5.45 -0.43
CA TYR A 123 0.64 6.80 0.11
C TYR A 123 1.00 6.80 1.61
N TYR A 124 0.51 5.84 2.39
CA TYR A 124 0.97 5.60 3.75
C TYR A 124 2.46 5.29 3.78
N GLU A 125 2.93 4.42 2.89
CA GLU A 125 4.35 4.10 2.74
C GLU A 125 5.18 5.29 2.26
N LEU A 126 4.65 6.10 1.33
CA LEU A 126 5.32 7.32 0.87
C LEU A 126 5.53 8.31 2.03
N LEU A 127 4.52 8.50 2.88
CA LEU A 127 4.65 9.34 4.07
C LEU A 127 5.58 8.71 5.12
N ARG A 128 5.47 7.39 5.35
CA ARG A 128 6.32 6.66 6.32
C ARG A 128 7.80 6.75 5.99
N LYS A 129 8.15 6.61 4.72
CA LYS A 129 9.55 6.67 4.25
C LYS A 129 10.16 8.06 4.34
N ASN A 130 9.34 9.10 4.14
CA ASN A 130 9.83 10.46 3.89
C ASN A 130 9.53 11.46 5.02
N CYS A 131 8.67 11.11 5.99
CA CYS A 131 8.32 11.95 7.12
C CYS A 131 8.68 11.26 8.45
N SER A 132 9.69 11.78 9.16
CA SER A 132 10.23 11.16 10.40
C SER A 132 9.25 11.07 11.58
N ARG A 133 8.14 11.82 11.52
CA ARG A 133 7.05 11.82 12.50
C ARG A 133 5.82 11.06 12.04
N TYR A 134 5.90 10.33 10.93
CA TYR A 134 4.79 9.50 10.48
C TYR A 134 4.36 8.53 11.57
N ASP A 135 3.08 8.61 11.92
CA ASP A 135 2.39 7.67 12.80
C ASP A 135 0.95 7.58 12.30
N HIS A 136 0.60 6.41 11.76
CA HIS A 136 -0.71 6.19 11.14
C HIS A 136 -1.86 6.41 12.14
N ARG A 137 -1.73 5.91 13.37
CA ARG A 137 -2.77 6.02 14.40
C ARG A 137 -2.98 7.46 14.83
N VAL A 138 -1.90 8.25 14.90
CA VAL A 138 -1.99 9.67 15.23
C VAL A 138 -2.67 10.45 14.11
N LEU A 139 -2.33 10.20 12.86
CA LEU A 139 -2.77 10.98 11.70
C LEU A 139 -4.21 10.65 11.24
N PHE A 140 -4.57 9.37 11.28
CA PHE A 140 -5.82 8.85 10.70
C PHE A 140 -6.71 8.16 11.73
N GLY A 141 -6.26 8.04 12.99
CA GLY A 141 -7.09 7.53 14.07
C GLY A 141 -8.02 8.59 14.66
N SER A 142 -9.21 8.15 15.06
CA SER A 142 -10.14 8.98 15.81
C SER A 142 -9.63 9.27 17.23
N ARG A 143 -9.85 10.49 17.70
CA ARG A 143 -9.51 11.00 19.02
C ARG A 143 -10.77 11.42 19.75
N LEU A 144 -10.79 11.23 21.05
CA LEU A 144 -11.88 11.74 21.88
C LEU A 144 -11.52 13.14 22.37
N SER A 145 -12.31 14.13 21.97
CA SER A 145 -12.25 15.48 22.50
C SER A 145 -12.77 15.53 23.94
N PRO A 146 -12.42 16.55 24.75
CA PRO A 146 -12.88 16.67 26.14
C PRO A 146 -14.40 16.71 26.33
N ASP A 147 -15.14 17.09 25.28
CA ASP A 147 -16.61 17.11 25.21
C ASP A 147 -17.21 15.73 24.87
N GLY A 148 -16.37 14.70 24.68
CA GLY A 148 -16.79 13.36 24.28
C GLY A 148 -17.00 13.17 22.78
N THR A 149 -16.71 14.19 21.95
CA THR A 149 -16.84 14.09 20.50
C THR A 149 -15.65 13.35 19.90
N ARG A 150 -15.91 12.42 18.98
CA ARG A 150 -14.86 11.78 18.18
C ARG A 150 -14.45 12.72 17.04
N THR A 151 -13.18 13.09 17.02
CA THR A 151 -12.58 13.95 15.99
C THR A 151 -11.40 13.25 15.34
N GLU A 152 -11.04 13.68 14.14
CA GLU A 152 -9.80 13.28 13.47
C GLU A 152 -8.96 14.52 13.20
N MET A 153 -7.66 14.34 12.94
CA MET A 153 -6.84 15.44 12.46
C MET A 153 -7.40 15.96 11.13
N THR A 154 -7.48 17.27 11.01
CA THR A 154 -7.66 17.95 9.72
C THR A 154 -6.45 17.74 8.82
N VAL A 155 -6.58 18.08 7.53
CA VAL A 155 -5.45 18.01 6.59
C VAL A 155 -4.31 18.93 7.05
N GLU A 156 -4.64 20.13 7.50
CA GLU A 156 -3.71 21.15 7.95
C GLU A 156 -2.96 20.72 9.21
N GLU A 157 -3.66 20.19 10.22
CA GLU A 157 -3.02 19.68 11.43
C GLU A 157 -2.08 18.51 11.11
N ALA A 158 -2.45 17.63 10.17
CA ALA A 158 -1.61 16.53 9.75
C ALA A 158 -0.34 17.01 9.02
N VAL A 159 -0.44 18.04 8.18
CA VAL A 159 0.72 18.70 7.54
C VAL A 159 1.66 19.28 8.59
N GLU A 160 1.13 20.02 9.57
CA GLU A 160 1.92 20.60 10.66
C GLU A 160 2.63 19.52 11.48
N TRP A 161 1.92 18.43 11.81
CA TRP A 161 2.49 17.30 12.54
C TRP A 161 3.66 16.64 11.80
N LEU A 162 3.49 16.40 10.50
CA LEU A 162 4.48 15.72 9.67
C LEU A 162 5.72 16.58 9.42
N LEU A 163 5.57 17.91 9.39
CA LEU A 163 6.67 18.87 9.21
C LEU A 163 7.39 19.25 10.52
N ALA A 164 6.72 19.11 11.66
CA ALA A 164 7.32 19.43 12.94
C ALA A 164 8.62 18.62 13.13
N SER A 165 9.71 19.27 13.52
CA SER A 165 10.93 18.54 13.89
C SER A 165 10.65 17.67 15.12
N ARG A 166 11.32 16.52 15.25
CA ARG A 166 11.38 15.83 16.55
C ARG A 166 12.03 16.81 17.53
N LYS A 167 11.36 17.13 18.65
CA LYS A 167 12.06 17.82 19.74
C LYS A 167 13.24 16.92 20.14
N PRO A 168 14.45 17.49 20.29
CA PRO A 168 15.63 16.74 20.74
C PRO A 168 15.40 16.12 22.13
#